data_AF-A0A3E4JIF5-F1
#
_entry.id   AF-A0A3E4JIF5-F1
#
_cell.length_a   1.000
_cell.length_b   1.000
_cell.length_c   1.000
_cell.angle_alpha   90.00
_cell.angle_beta   90.00
_cell.angle_gamma   90.00
#
_symmetry.space_group_name_H-M   'P 1'
#
loop_
_entity.id
_entity.type
_entity.pdbx_description
1 polymer ?
#
loop_
_entity_poly.entity_id
_entity_poly.type
_entity_poly.pdbx_seq_one_letter_code
_entity_poly.pdbx_strand_id
1 'polypeptide(L)'
;MADALWNDIIYTDVLQSDGFVIDYAVCTTYSLDMPSLLSIPFMLGTMTDLTETAMRSPHLILETINQSAGKFAVFCNAGCMAVPQANSKVYSLLEQSVVQVTLQAKGVGFVNFHPKVWIIKETNPDTGTQQIKLIVLSRNLTGSNDLDVVCELIGKIGTKPATRKAQVKHTPLVDFLRWLIAKADNRTIRKNMRSLCKDIDYIERFDLTDSPFEDYEFFPMGIPGYDGYTKCFEQSMLNHATEMLVISPFVDKNILNQMVSYNPSAKKTLITRHASVTQEIINLFNNGGVYAPKEVLIDKVEKDIAVDLHEKVYFIRRNEGNLSYNHLYLGSTNATMNGFRRNVEFLLHLKFAPYKSSYEKYRSELINDSKECMFEQVLSVLEEDSEKEDVTNELMLRRAISAIQQARVTSNDGSYTVTIQCQTNRMPSEPVFLYPLGCDSKEQVLADGLTFKDMALDSLTEFYTIRIGDLRRLIKIQTEGIPTDERDKAIFRCFINTKGKFINYLTFMLTDEVEQYILESQQLEKELANDKASSWEQQISTSLYEDMVKMAYKDPDRIASIRRIVEKADETVIPDHFMEMYNTFENVIKQIKHL
;
A
#
# COMPACT_ATOMS: atom_id res chain seq x y z
N MET A 1 -0.64 -27.86 8.50
CA MET A 1 -0.52 -26.68 9.40
C MET A 1 0.81 -25.98 9.18
N ALA A 2 1.94 -26.68 9.02
CA ALA A 2 3.19 -26.09 8.53
C ALA A 2 3.04 -25.48 7.12
N ASP A 3 2.31 -26.14 6.22
CA ASP A 3 1.95 -25.62 4.88
C ASP A 3 1.08 -24.35 4.91
N ALA A 4 0.56 -23.92 6.07
CA ALA A 4 -0.30 -22.75 6.18
C ALA A 4 0.41 -21.50 6.72
N LEU A 5 1.64 -21.65 7.23
CA LEU A 5 2.43 -20.54 7.80
C LEU A 5 3.32 -19.85 6.78
N TRP A 6 3.68 -20.55 5.70
CA TRP A 6 4.64 -20.08 4.71
C TRP A 6 4.11 -20.33 3.30
N ASN A 7 3.21 -19.46 2.88
CA ASN A 7 2.77 -19.37 1.50
C ASN A 7 3.50 -18.18 0.86
N ASP A 8 3.96 -18.35 -0.39
CA ASP A 8 4.25 -17.21 -1.26
C ASP A 8 2.92 -16.54 -1.60
N ILE A 9 2.45 -15.68 -0.70
CA ILE A 9 1.21 -14.94 -0.92
C ILE A 9 1.56 -13.71 -1.73
N ILE A 10 1.09 -13.67 -2.98
CA ILE A 10 1.20 -12.47 -3.79
C ILE A 10 0.21 -11.46 -3.19
N TYR A 11 0.59 -10.18 -3.07
CA TYR A 11 -0.28 -9.12 -2.54
C TYR A 11 -1.68 -9.11 -3.18
N THR A 12 -1.76 -9.54 -4.44
CA THR A 12 -2.99 -9.70 -5.20
C THR A 12 -3.96 -10.70 -4.56
N ASP A 13 -3.44 -11.79 -4.01
CA ASP A 13 -4.23 -12.91 -3.50
C ASP A 13 -4.90 -12.54 -2.16
N VAL A 14 -4.25 -11.70 -1.35
CA VAL A 14 -4.84 -11.16 -0.10
C VAL A 14 -5.88 -10.08 -0.40
N LEU A 15 -5.81 -9.43 -1.55
CA LEU A 15 -6.64 -8.26 -1.83
C LEU A 15 -8.04 -8.59 -2.31
N GLN A 16 -8.25 -9.76 -2.92
CA GLN A 16 -9.53 -10.15 -3.49
C GLN A 16 -10.19 -11.25 -2.68
N SER A 17 -11.51 -11.24 -2.65
CA SER A 17 -12.32 -12.34 -2.14
C SER A 17 -13.14 -12.91 -3.30
N ASP A 18 -13.19 -14.24 -3.38
CA ASP A 18 -13.86 -14.93 -4.48
C ASP A 18 -15.31 -14.45 -4.67
N GLY A 19 -15.61 -13.95 -5.86
CA GLY A 19 -16.94 -13.43 -6.22
C GLY A 19 -17.31 -12.08 -5.60
N PHE A 20 -16.36 -11.36 -4.99
CA PHE A 20 -16.58 -10.00 -4.49
C PHE A 20 -15.90 -8.95 -5.36
N VAL A 21 -16.52 -7.77 -5.44
CA VAL A 21 -15.97 -6.59 -6.10
C VAL A 21 -15.68 -5.54 -5.04
N ILE A 22 -14.51 -4.89 -5.13
CA ILE A 22 -14.11 -3.85 -4.19
C ILE A 22 -14.89 -2.56 -4.47
N ASP A 23 -15.58 -2.06 -3.43
CA ASP A 23 -16.28 -0.78 -3.45
C ASP A 23 -15.32 0.38 -3.11
N TYR A 24 -14.53 0.20 -2.04
CA TYR A 24 -13.59 1.21 -1.55
C TYR A 24 -12.48 0.60 -0.69
N ALA A 25 -11.24 1.03 -0.89
CA ALA A 25 -10.08 0.58 -0.12
C ALA A 25 -9.36 1.72 0.61
N VAL A 26 -9.00 1.49 1.88
CA VAL A 26 -8.08 2.36 2.63
C VAL A 26 -6.84 1.54 2.94
N CYS A 27 -5.68 2.00 2.50
CA CYS A 27 -4.41 1.35 2.76
C CYS A 27 -3.50 2.29 3.55
N THR A 28 -2.78 1.76 4.53
CA THR A 28 -1.70 2.49 5.20
C THR A 28 -0.38 1.79 4.97
N THR A 29 0.71 2.55 4.92
CA THR A 29 2.06 2.01 4.83
C THR A 29 3.08 3.01 5.38
N TYR A 30 4.30 2.55 5.71
CA TYR A 30 5.38 3.49 6.06
C TYR A 30 6.03 4.03 4.79
N SER A 31 6.60 3.14 3.98
CA SER A 31 7.22 3.46 2.70
C SER A 31 6.37 2.99 1.53
N LEU A 32 6.54 3.67 0.40
CA LEU A 32 5.76 3.42 -0.81
C LEU A 32 6.66 3.60 -2.05
N ASP A 33 6.52 2.74 -3.04
CA ASP A 33 7.03 3.00 -4.39
C ASP A 33 5.89 3.03 -5.41
N MET A 34 6.11 3.75 -6.52
CA MET A 34 5.07 3.97 -7.53
C MET A 34 4.66 2.70 -8.28
N PRO A 35 5.57 1.77 -8.63
CA PRO A 35 5.17 0.46 -9.17
C PRO A 35 4.25 -0.32 -8.24
N SER A 36 4.55 -0.36 -6.94
CA SER A 36 3.71 -1.04 -5.94
C SER A 36 2.40 -0.29 -5.71
N LEU A 37 2.37 1.04 -5.81
CA LEU A 37 1.13 1.82 -5.76
C LEU A 37 0.17 1.40 -6.89
N LEU A 38 0.70 1.15 -8.09
CA LEU A 38 -0.10 0.77 -9.25
C LEU A 38 -0.84 -0.55 -9.05
N SER A 39 -0.31 -1.48 -8.25
CA SER A 39 -0.96 -2.76 -8.00
C SER A 39 -2.38 -2.58 -7.43
N ILE A 40 -2.63 -1.55 -6.61
CA ILE A 40 -3.96 -1.29 -6.05
C ILE A 40 -5.01 -1.00 -7.14
N PRO A 41 -4.82 0.00 -8.03
CA PRO A 41 -5.64 0.16 -9.22
C PRO A 41 -5.88 -1.14 -9.98
N PHE A 42 -4.83 -1.94 -10.23
CA PHE A 42 -4.92 -3.21 -10.97
C PHE A 42 -5.91 -4.17 -10.30
N MET A 43 -5.82 -4.30 -8.98
CA MET A 43 -6.75 -5.12 -8.21
C MET A 43 -8.18 -4.60 -8.23
N LEU A 44 -8.38 -3.28 -8.21
CA LEU A 44 -9.70 -2.64 -8.25
C LEU A 44 -10.38 -2.72 -9.61
N GLY A 45 -9.58 -2.80 -10.69
CA GLY A 45 -10.05 -2.85 -12.08
C GLY A 45 -10.56 -4.20 -12.55
N THR A 46 -10.72 -5.20 -11.66
CA THR A 46 -11.19 -6.57 -11.98
C THR A 46 -10.31 -7.35 -12.96
N MET A 47 -9.03 -6.98 -13.09
CA MET A 47 -8.09 -7.70 -13.97
C MET A 47 -7.29 -8.70 -13.14
N THR A 48 -7.81 -9.93 -13.06
CA THR A 48 -7.12 -11.07 -12.46
C THR A 48 -6.08 -11.62 -13.43
N ASP A 49 -4.97 -12.12 -12.90
CA ASP A 49 -3.92 -12.83 -13.64
C ASP A 49 -3.33 -12.05 -14.82
N LEU A 50 -2.68 -10.92 -14.53
CA LEU A 50 -1.89 -10.20 -15.54
C LEU A 50 -0.41 -10.47 -15.34
N THR A 51 0.26 -10.97 -16.38
CA THR A 51 1.74 -11.03 -16.39
C THR A 51 2.38 -9.67 -16.10
N GLU A 52 3.58 -9.66 -15.52
CA GLU A 52 4.36 -8.43 -15.29
C GLU A 52 4.56 -7.60 -16.58
N THR A 53 4.64 -8.29 -17.73
CA THR A 53 4.75 -7.68 -19.05
C THR A 53 3.46 -6.96 -19.46
N ALA A 54 2.30 -7.51 -19.12
CA ALA A 54 1.01 -6.88 -19.33
C ALA A 54 0.91 -5.57 -18.55
N MET A 55 1.28 -5.58 -17.28
CA MET A 55 1.29 -4.40 -16.40
C MET A 55 2.16 -3.23 -16.89
N ARG A 56 3.02 -3.44 -17.89
CA ARG A 56 3.86 -2.39 -18.50
C ARG A 56 3.18 -1.65 -19.66
N SER A 57 2.02 -2.11 -20.13
CA SER A 57 1.26 -1.42 -21.20
C SER A 57 0.67 -0.09 -20.71
N PRO A 58 0.98 1.06 -21.34
CA PRO A 58 0.43 2.35 -20.94
C PRO A 58 -1.10 2.43 -21.01
N HIS A 59 -1.72 1.74 -21.98
CA HIS A 59 -3.18 1.71 -22.15
C HIS A 59 -3.87 1.03 -20.95
N LEU A 60 -3.32 -0.11 -20.54
CA LEU A 60 -3.77 -0.86 -19.38
C LEU A 60 -3.62 -0.04 -18.11
N ILE A 61 -2.44 0.54 -17.86
CA ILE A 61 -2.21 1.38 -16.67
C ILE A 61 -3.23 2.53 -16.61
N LEU A 62 -3.47 3.21 -17.73
CA LEU A 62 -4.43 4.33 -17.79
C LEU A 62 -5.86 3.89 -17.52
N GLU A 63 -6.31 2.80 -18.12
CA GLU A 63 -7.66 2.29 -17.91
C GLU A 63 -7.88 1.87 -16.46
N THR A 64 -6.92 1.12 -15.92
CA THR A 64 -6.93 0.69 -14.52
C THR A 64 -6.96 1.88 -13.55
N ILE A 65 -6.20 2.93 -13.81
CA ILE A 65 -6.25 4.18 -13.01
C ILE A 65 -7.61 4.86 -13.15
N ASN A 66 -8.16 4.95 -14.35
CA ASN A 66 -9.47 5.55 -14.59
C ASN A 66 -10.59 4.79 -13.86
N GLN A 67 -10.56 3.46 -13.88
CA GLN A 67 -11.57 2.62 -13.22
C GLN A 67 -11.48 2.64 -11.69
N SER A 68 -10.28 2.88 -11.15
CA SER A 68 -10.01 2.95 -9.71
C SER A 68 -10.09 4.37 -9.14
N ALA A 69 -10.28 5.38 -9.99
CA ALA A 69 -10.37 6.78 -9.58
C ALA A 69 -11.44 6.98 -8.49
N GLY A 70 -11.02 7.53 -7.35
CA GLY A 70 -11.90 7.77 -6.20
C GLY A 70 -12.33 6.52 -5.42
N LYS A 71 -11.84 5.32 -5.78
CA LYS A 71 -12.14 4.04 -5.10
C LYS A 71 -11.12 3.63 -4.05
N PHE A 72 -10.04 4.40 -3.84
CA PHE A 72 -9.09 4.09 -2.78
C PHE A 72 -8.37 5.31 -2.21
N ALA A 73 -7.74 5.11 -1.06
CA ALA A 73 -6.81 6.05 -0.45
C ALA A 73 -5.61 5.31 0.16
N VAL A 74 -4.40 5.78 -0.11
CA VAL A 74 -3.16 5.26 0.48
C VAL A 74 -2.54 6.32 1.37
N PHE A 75 -2.37 6.00 2.65
CA PHE A 75 -1.69 6.84 3.62
C PHE A 75 -0.24 6.36 3.78
N CYS A 76 0.74 7.25 3.59
CA CYS A 76 2.16 6.94 3.73
C CYS A 76 2.90 7.96 4.62
N ASN A 77 4.06 7.59 5.16
CA ASN A 77 4.86 8.53 5.94
C ASN A 77 5.50 9.59 5.03
N ALA A 78 5.48 10.84 5.48
CA ALA A 78 6.12 11.92 4.74
C ALA A 78 7.63 11.70 4.53
N GLY A 79 8.07 11.80 3.28
CA GLY A 79 9.47 11.58 2.91
C GLY A 79 9.88 10.11 2.78
N CYS A 80 8.93 9.16 2.76
CA CYS A 80 9.23 7.75 2.62
C CYS A 80 8.73 7.15 1.30
N MET A 81 8.42 7.98 0.30
CA MET A 81 8.17 7.49 -1.05
C MET A 81 9.47 7.39 -1.84
N ALA A 82 9.69 6.27 -2.51
CA ALA A 82 10.83 6.08 -3.39
C ALA A 82 10.65 6.89 -4.69
N VAL A 83 11.75 7.44 -5.20
CA VAL A 83 11.74 8.08 -6.53
C VAL A 83 11.66 6.97 -7.58
N PRO A 84 10.67 6.99 -8.49
CA PRO A 84 10.56 5.95 -9.51
C PRO A 84 11.76 6.00 -10.47
N GLN A 85 12.26 4.83 -10.87
CA GLN A 85 13.35 4.74 -11.86
C GLN A 85 12.89 5.23 -13.26
N ALA A 86 11.63 4.95 -13.61
CA ALA A 86 11.00 5.44 -14.83
C ALA A 86 10.09 6.64 -14.52
N ASN A 87 10.41 7.80 -15.08
CA ASN A 87 9.64 9.03 -14.91
C ASN A 87 8.38 9.04 -15.79
N SER A 88 7.36 8.25 -15.41
CA SER A 88 6.08 8.25 -16.11
C SER A 88 5.14 9.34 -15.58
N LYS A 89 4.60 10.17 -16.49
CA LYS A 89 3.56 11.18 -16.17
C LYS A 89 2.27 10.55 -15.64
N VAL A 90 2.08 9.25 -15.85
CA VAL A 90 0.90 8.51 -15.39
C VAL A 90 0.77 8.50 -13.86
N TYR A 91 1.88 8.58 -13.13
CA TYR A 91 1.86 8.59 -11.67
C TYR A 91 1.16 9.82 -11.10
N SER A 92 1.17 10.95 -11.82
CA SER A 92 0.45 12.16 -11.42
C SER A 92 -1.06 11.95 -11.35
N LEU A 93 -1.61 10.95 -12.07
CA LEU A 93 -3.03 10.59 -11.99
C LEU A 93 -3.40 9.90 -10.66
N LEU A 94 -2.42 9.34 -9.94
CA LEU A 94 -2.61 8.66 -8.66
C LEU A 94 -2.52 9.62 -7.46
N GLU A 95 -2.05 10.85 -7.67
CA GLU A 95 -1.72 11.76 -6.58
C GLU A 95 -2.93 12.09 -5.70
N GLN A 96 -4.14 12.10 -6.27
CA GLN A 96 -5.38 12.33 -5.53
C GLN A 96 -5.76 11.19 -4.58
N SER A 97 -5.24 9.99 -4.80
CA SER A 97 -5.43 8.82 -3.92
C SER A 97 -4.35 8.70 -2.85
N VAL A 98 -3.26 9.46 -2.92
CA VAL A 98 -2.15 9.39 -1.96
C VAL A 98 -2.26 10.52 -0.92
N VAL A 99 -2.21 10.14 0.36
CA VAL A 99 -2.20 11.04 1.51
C VAL A 99 -0.88 10.88 2.26
N GLN A 100 -0.07 11.94 2.23
CA GLN A 100 1.20 11.96 2.93
C GLN A 100 1.00 12.44 4.38
N VAL A 101 1.30 11.58 5.36
CA VAL A 101 1.12 11.86 6.78
C VAL A 101 2.39 12.47 7.37
N THR A 102 2.29 13.75 7.77
CA THR A 102 3.33 14.44 8.54
C THR A 102 2.91 14.52 10.01
N LEU A 103 3.83 14.19 10.92
CA LEU A 103 3.60 14.22 12.36
C LEU A 103 4.55 15.22 13.03
N GLN A 104 4.05 15.90 14.06
CA GLN A 104 4.87 16.82 14.85
C GLN A 104 5.91 16.03 15.66
N ALA A 105 7.12 16.57 15.77
CA ALA A 105 8.15 15.98 16.61
C ALA A 105 7.69 15.92 18.07
N LYS A 106 8.08 14.86 18.78
CA LYS A 106 7.78 14.65 20.20
C LYS A 106 9.09 14.46 20.95
N GLY A 107 9.45 15.45 21.77
CA GLY A 107 10.78 15.51 22.39
C GLY A 107 11.87 15.79 21.35
N VAL A 108 12.97 15.04 21.41
CA VAL A 108 14.17 15.23 20.57
C VAL A 108 14.12 14.52 19.20
N GLY A 109 13.11 13.68 18.93
CA GLY A 109 13.06 12.87 17.72
C GLY A 109 11.77 13.00 16.91
N PHE A 110 11.83 12.60 15.64
CA PHE A 110 10.65 12.54 14.76
C PHE A 110 9.72 11.41 15.16
N VAL A 111 8.43 11.65 14.92
CA VAL A 111 7.40 10.62 15.03
C VAL A 111 7.11 10.10 13.63
N ASN A 112 7.18 8.78 13.44
CA ASN A 112 6.87 8.15 12.17
C ASN A 112 5.42 7.68 12.13
N PHE A 113 4.80 7.80 10.96
CA PHE A 113 3.57 7.08 10.62
C PHE A 113 3.93 5.73 10.04
N HIS A 114 3.74 4.66 10.81
CA HIS A 114 4.23 3.34 10.46
C HIS A 114 3.17 2.21 10.29
N PRO A 115 1.84 2.40 10.50
CA PRO A 115 0.86 1.32 10.32
C PRO A 115 0.84 0.73 8.91
N LYS A 116 0.61 -0.58 8.80
CA LYS A 116 0.42 -1.29 7.53
C LYS A 116 -0.89 -2.08 7.57
N VAL A 117 -1.99 -1.37 7.38
CA VAL A 117 -3.34 -1.88 7.57
C VAL A 117 -4.17 -1.53 6.35
N TRP A 118 -4.82 -2.52 5.75
CA TRP A 118 -5.75 -2.33 4.66
C TRP A 118 -7.17 -2.66 5.12
N ILE A 119 -8.11 -1.77 4.80
CA ILE A 119 -9.51 -1.88 5.17
C ILE A 119 -10.30 -1.69 3.89
N ILE A 120 -10.89 -2.79 3.42
CA ILE A 120 -11.48 -2.89 2.09
C ILE A 120 -12.96 -3.21 2.27
N LYS A 121 -13.81 -2.38 1.70
CA LYS A 121 -15.23 -2.68 1.54
C LYS A 121 -15.44 -3.37 0.21
N GLU A 122 -16.16 -4.47 0.22
CA GLU A 122 -16.48 -5.22 -0.98
C GLU A 122 -17.92 -5.73 -0.96
N THR A 123 -18.48 -5.89 -2.16
CA THR A 123 -19.85 -6.34 -2.40
C THR A 123 -19.83 -7.50 -3.38
N ASN A 124 -20.53 -8.58 -3.05
CA ASN A 124 -20.79 -9.67 -3.98
C ASN A 124 -21.99 -9.27 -4.86
N PRO A 125 -21.81 -9.09 -6.18
CA PRO A 125 -22.85 -8.58 -7.06
C PRO A 125 -24.04 -9.54 -7.22
N ASP A 126 -23.81 -10.86 -7.11
CA ASP A 126 -24.85 -11.88 -7.29
C ASP A 126 -25.81 -11.96 -6.09
N THR A 127 -25.28 -11.81 -4.88
CA THR A 127 -26.02 -11.97 -3.63
C THR A 127 -26.36 -10.65 -2.95
N GLY A 128 -25.68 -9.56 -3.33
CA GLY A 128 -25.73 -8.28 -2.64
C GLY A 128 -25.06 -8.29 -1.25
N THR A 129 -24.36 -9.36 -0.89
CA THR A 129 -23.66 -9.46 0.40
C THR A 129 -22.53 -8.45 0.45
N GLN A 130 -22.47 -7.67 1.53
CA GLN A 130 -21.40 -6.69 1.75
C GLN A 130 -20.54 -7.10 2.94
N GLN A 131 -19.22 -6.87 2.83
CA GLN A 131 -18.29 -7.17 3.91
C GLN A 131 -17.14 -6.16 3.98
N ILE A 132 -16.47 -6.14 5.13
CA ILE A 132 -15.20 -5.46 5.33
C ILE A 132 -14.11 -6.52 5.48
N LYS A 133 -13.13 -6.45 4.59
CA LYS A 133 -11.88 -7.20 4.67
C LYS A 133 -10.83 -6.33 5.36
N LEU A 134 -10.34 -6.79 6.49
CA LEU A 134 -9.27 -6.16 7.27
C LEU A 134 -7.99 -6.97 7.10
N ILE A 135 -6.95 -6.34 6.59
CA ILE A 135 -5.65 -6.96 6.34
C ILE A 135 -4.62 -6.21 7.18
N VAL A 136 -3.91 -6.92 8.06
CA VAL A 136 -2.85 -6.36 8.91
C VAL A 136 -1.52 -6.98 8.49
N LEU A 137 -0.59 -6.12 8.08
CA LEU A 137 0.67 -6.49 7.44
C LEU A 137 1.85 -6.06 8.32
N SER A 138 3.00 -6.72 8.11
CA SER A 138 4.28 -6.23 8.63
C SER A 138 5.16 -5.56 7.57
N ARG A 139 4.96 -5.84 6.27
CA ARG A 139 5.68 -5.25 5.11
C ARG A 139 5.07 -3.95 4.60
N ASN A 140 5.91 -3.13 3.97
CA ASN A 140 5.52 -1.90 3.30
C ASN A 140 4.99 -2.17 1.88
N LEU A 141 4.34 -1.19 1.26
CA LEU A 141 3.86 -1.31 -0.12
C LEU A 141 5.01 -0.98 -1.08
N THR A 142 5.95 -1.92 -1.17
CA THR A 142 7.20 -1.81 -1.93
C THR A 142 7.58 -3.14 -2.57
N GLY A 143 8.41 -3.13 -3.61
CA GLY A 143 8.90 -4.34 -4.31
C GLY A 143 9.96 -5.18 -3.58
N SER A 144 9.96 -5.22 -2.24
CA SER A 144 10.93 -6.01 -1.44
C SER A 144 10.47 -7.47 -1.31
N ASN A 145 11.43 -8.41 -1.24
CA ASN A 145 11.19 -9.85 -1.06
C ASN A 145 11.48 -10.31 0.38
N ASP A 146 11.39 -9.40 1.35
CA ASP A 146 11.68 -9.70 2.76
C ASP A 146 10.63 -10.64 3.34
N LEU A 147 11.03 -11.48 4.31
CA LEU A 147 10.10 -12.28 5.10
C LEU A 147 9.14 -11.37 5.86
N ASP A 148 7.85 -11.59 5.67
CA ASP A 148 6.81 -10.80 6.31
C ASP A 148 5.70 -11.67 6.91
N VAL A 149 4.67 -10.99 7.41
CA VAL A 149 3.47 -11.63 7.94
C VAL A 149 2.27 -10.81 7.52
N VAL A 150 1.20 -11.52 7.16
CA VAL A 150 -0.10 -10.98 6.83
C VAL A 150 -1.16 -11.71 7.64
N CYS A 151 -2.14 -10.96 8.14
CA CYS A 151 -3.35 -11.53 8.71
C CYS A 151 -4.57 -10.88 8.09
N GLU A 152 -5.47 -11.71 7.58
CA GLU A 152 -6.74 -11.31 6.99
C GLU A 152 -7.89 -11.68 7.94
N LEU A 153 -8.82 -10.73 8.12
CA LEU A 153 -10.05 -10.90 8.88
C LEU A 153 -11.24 -10.37 8.08
N ILE A 154 -12.31 -11.15 7.94
CA ILE A 154 -13.52 -10.75 7.19
C ILE A 154 -14.67 -10.47 8.15
N GLY A 155 -15.27 -9.28 8.08
CA GLY A 155 -16.44 -8.87 8.86
C GLY A 155 -17.64 -8.60 7.96
N LYS A 156 -18.67 -9.44 8.02
CA LYS A 156 -19.91 -9.23 7.24
C LYS A 156 -20.69 -8.02 7.75
N ILE A 157 -21.12 -7.15 6.83
CA ILE A 157 -21.93 -5.98 7.16
C ILE A 157 -23.39 -6.42 7.29
N GLY A 158 -23.95 -6.31 8.50
CA GLY A 158 -25.34 -6.67 8.76
C GLY A 158 -26.35 -5.65 8.22
N THR A 159 -27.61 -6.05 8.12
CA THR A 159 -28.72 -5.13 7.77
C THR A 159 -29.20 -4.28 8.95
N LYS A 160 -28.76 -4.62 10.18
CA LYS A 160 -29.05 -3.91 11.43
C LYS A 160 -27.74 -3.56 12.13
N PRO A 161 -27.71 -2.47 12.92
CA PRO A 161 -26.54 -2.15 13.73
C PRO A 161 -26.11 -3.33 14.60
N ALA A 162 -24.80 -3.52 14.73
CA ALA A 162 -24.24 -4.55 15.59
C ALA A 162 -24.55 -4.29 17.07
N THR A 163 -24.38 -5.30 17.92
CA THR A 163 -24.57 -5.12 19.36
C THR A 163 -23.62 -4.07 19.93
N ARG A 164 -24.01 -3.43 21.05
CA ARG A 164 -23.14 -2.45 21.71
C ARG A 164 -21.77 -3.03 22.10
N LYS A 165 -21.74 -4.33 22.44
CA LYS A 165 -20.50 -5.05 22.74
C LYS A 165 -19.58 -5.13 21.51
N ALA A 166 -20.12 -5.49 20.35
CA ALA A 166 -19.37 -5.54 19.09
C ALA A 166 -18.85 -4.15 18.71
N GLN A 167 -19.69 -3.12 18.76
CA GLN A 167 -19.27 -1.74 18.47
C GLN A 167 -18.14 -1.25 19.39
N VAL A 168 -18.20 -1.56 20.69
CA VAL A 168 -17.10 -1.24 21.63
C VAL A 168 -15.83 -2.00 21.26
N LYS A 169 -15.94 -3.28 20.87
CA LYS A 169 -14.80 -4.09 20.43
C LYS A 169 -14.14 -3.54 19.16
N HIS A 170 -14.92 -2.97 18.24
CA HIS A 170 -14.42 -2.39 16.99
C HIS A 170 -14.07 -0.90 17.08
N THR A 171 -14.36 -0.24 18.20
CA THR A 171 -14.07 1.19 18.40
C THR A 171 -12.61 1.56 18.11
N PRO A 172 -11.58 0.78 18.50
CA PRO A 172 -10.19 1.11 18.14
C PRO A 172 -9.95 1.19 16.63
N LEU A 173 -10.53 0.30 15.83
CA LEU A 173 -10.41 0.34 14.37
C LEU A 173 -11.11 1.58 13.79
N VAL A 174 -12.30 1.91 14.31
CA VAL A 174 -13.05 3.10 13.91
C VAL A 174 -12.32 4.39 14.29
N ASP A 175 -11.72 4.47 15.47
CA ASP A 175 -10.99 5.64 15.95
C ASP A 175 -9.67 5.83 15.17
N PHE A 176 -9.02 4.75 14.76
CA PHE A 176 -7.90 4.81 13.82
C PHE A 176 -8.32 5.42 12.47
N LEU A 177 -9.42 4.94 11.88
CA LEU A 177 -9.96 5.51 10.64
C LEU A 177 -10.34 6.98 10.80
N ARG A 178 -10.97 7.37 11.91
CA ARG A 178 -11.31 8.78 12.21
C ARG A 178 -10.06 9.65 12.30
N TRP A 179 -8.99 9.12 12.91
CA TRP A 179 -7.71 9.83 12.96
C TRP A 179 -7.09 10.00 11.57
N LEU A 180 -7.13 8.98 10.71
CA LEU A 180 -6.68 9.07 9.31
C LEU A 180 -7.51 10.07 8.50
N ILE A 181 -8.83 10.08 8.68
CA ILE A 181 -9.73 11.05 8.03
C ILE A 181 -9.28 12.48 8.33
N ALA A 182 -8.83 12.76 9.56
CA ALA A 182 -8.33 14.07 9.95
C ALA A 182 -7.00 14.45 9.27
N LYS A 183 -6.27 13.49 8.67
CA LYS A 183 -5.03 13.71 7.90
C LYS A 183 -5.26 13.91 6.40
N ALA A 184 -6.45 13.58 5.90
CA ALA A 184 -6.79 13.76 4.50
C ALA A 184 -7.51 15.10 4.26
N ASP A 185 -7.05 15.86 3.26
CA ASP A 185 -7.70 17.10 2.80
C ASP A 185 -8.76 16.84 1.73
N ASN A 186 -8.61 15.77 0.95
CA ASN A 186 -9.53 15.40 -0.13
C ASN A 186 -10.92 15.05 0.44
N ARG A 187 -11.96 15.78 0.00
CA ARG A 187 -13.33 15.62 0.51
C ARG A 187 -13.94 14.26 0.18
N THR A 188 -13.61 13.70 -0.99
CA THR A 188 -14.11 12.39 -1.45
C THR A 188 -13.54 11.29 -0.57
N ILE A 189 -12.23 11.30 -0.31
CA ILE A 189 -11.57 10.37 0.63
C ILE A 189 -12.26 10.44 2.00
N ARG A 190 -12.40 11.65 2.56
CA ARG A 190 -13.04 11.85 3.88
C ARG A 190 -14.48 11.33 3.90
N LYS A 191 -15.25 11.54 2.84
CA LYS A 191 -16.65 11.07 2.73
C LYS A 191 -16.70 9.54 2.71
N ASN A 192 -15.90 8.90 1.86
CA ASN A 192 -15.91 7.45 1.69
C ASN A 192 -15.44 6.74 2.97
N MET A 193 -14.36 7.23 3.60
CA MET A 193 -13.88 6.69 4.88
C MET A 193 -14.88 6.88 6.04
N ARG A 194 -15.67 7.96 6.05
CA ARG A 194 -16.76 8.11 7.03
C ARG A 194 -17.88 7.10 6.80
N SER A 195 -18.14 6.72 5.55
CA SER A 195 -19.07 5.63 5.24
C SER A 195 -18.52 4.31 5.78
N LEU A 196 -17.23 4.04 5.54
CA LEU A 196 -16.55 2.84 6.04
C LEU A 196 -16.63 2.72 7.57
N CYS A 197 -16.44 3.82 8.29
CA CYS A 197 -16.62 3.85 9.76
C CYS A 197 -18.03 3.43 10.19
N LYS A 198 -19.06 3.85 9.45
CA LYS A 198 -20.45 3.45 9.74
C LYS A 198 -20.69 1.99 9.40
N ASP A 199 -20.11 1.50 8.30
CA ASP A 199 -20.24 0.10 7.89
C ASP A 199 -19.66 -0.84 8.96
N ILE A 200 -18.55 -0.45 9.62
CA ILE A 200 -17.96 -1.20 10.74
C ILE A 200 -18.91 -1.29 11.95
N ASP A 201 -19.74 -0.27 12.21
CA ASP A 201 -20.72 -0.30 13.32
C ASP A 201 -21.86 -1.34 13.10
N TYR A 202 -21.90 -1.98 11.93
CA TYR A 202 -22.85 -3.03 11.54
C TYR A 202 -22.21 -4.42 11.47
N ILE A 203 -20.93 -4.56 11.87
CA ILE A 203 -20.23 -5.84 11.94
C ILE A 203 -20.39 -6.43 13.33
N GLU A 204 -21.00 -7.60 13.46
CA GLU A 204 -21.14 -8.27 14.77
C GLU A 204 -19.81 -8.88 15.23
N ARG A 205 -19.06 -9.46 14.28
CA ARG A 205 -17.71 -9.99 14.52
C ARG A 205 -16.94 -10.12 13.20
N PHE A 206 -15.62 -10.00 13.28
CA PHE A 206 -14.73 -10.57 12.27
C PHE A 206 -14.71 -12.10 12.41
N ASP A 207 -14.69 -12.78 11.28
CA ASP A 207 -14.75 -14.22 11.20
C ASP A 207 -13.42 -14.85 11.61
N LEU A 208 -13.49 -15.78 12.55
CA LEU A 208 -12.38 -16.62 13.02
C LEU A 208 -12.72 -18.11 12.84
N THR A 209 -13.80 -18.42 12.12
CA THR A 209 -14.20 -19.79 11.81
C THR A 209 -13.05 -20.49 11.08
N ASP A 210 -12.81 -21.75 11.44
CA ASP A 210 -11.70 -22.58 10.93
C ASP A 210 -10.27 -22.07 11.23
N SER A 211 -10.12 -20.99 12.00
CA SER A 211 -8.83 -20.53 12.50
C SER A 211 -8.47 -21.17 13.87
N PRO A 212 -7.20 -21.13 14.30
CA PRO A 212 -6.82 -21.56 15.65
C PRO A 212 -7.17 -20.53 16.74
N PHE A 213 -7.82 -19.41 16.39
CA PHE A 213 -8.08 -18.28 17.28
C PHE A 213 -9.53 -18.25 17.77
N GLU A 214 -9.74 -17.78 18.99
CA GLU A 214 -11.07 -17.61 19.59
C GLU A 214 -11.45 -16.13 19.79
N ASP A 215 -10.48 -15.22 19.78
CA ASP A 215 -10.74 -13.80 19.97
C ASP A 215 -9.69 -12.89 19.32
N TYR A 216 -10.05 -11.62 19.13
CA TYR A 216 -9.19 -10.58 18.54
C TYR A 216 -9.34 -9.21 19.21
N GLU A 217 -8.28 -8.40 19.16
CA GLU A 217 -8.27 -7.00 19.60
C GLU A 217 -7.35 -6.14 18.70
N PHE A 218 -7.62 -4.83 18.65
CA PHE A 218 -6.88 -3.89 17.81
C PHE A 218 -6.17 -2.83 18.64
N PHE A 219 -4.90 -2.57 18.34
CA PHE A 219 -4.07 -1.59 19.02
C PHE A 219 -3.54 -0.53 18.03
N PRO A 220 -4.30 0.54 17.75
CA PRO A 220 -3.86 1.66 16.93
C PRO A 220 -3.01 2.64 17.76
N MET A 221 -1.77 2.26 18.02
CA MET A 221 -0.88 2.94 18.97
C MET A 221 -0.37 4.29 18.45
N GLY A 222 -0.10 5.21 19.37
CA GLY A 222 0.52 6.51 19.04
C GLY A 222 -0.48 7.59 18.58
N ILE A 223 -1.78 7.28 18.54
CA ILE A 223 -2.86 8.25 18.34
C ILE A 223 -3.52 8.62 19.68
N PRO A 224 -4.28 9.74 19.77
CA PRO A 224 -4.93 10.16 21.01
C PRO A 224 -5.80 9.05 21.62
N GLY A 225 -5.58 8.73 22.91
CA GLY A 225 -6.31 7.68 23.64
C GLY A 225 -5.67 6.29 23.60
N TYR A 226 -4.69 6.06 22.72
CA TYR A 226 -4.07 4.75 22.47
C TYR A 226 -2.56 4.76 22.75
N ASP A 227 -2.21 4.56 24.02
CA ASP A 227 -0.83 4.38 24.46
C ASP A 227 -0.33 2.96 24.17
N GLY A 228 0.66 2.84 23.28
CA GLY A 228 1.24 1.55 22.92
C GLY A 228 2.11 0.93 24.01
N TYR A 229 2.70 1.73 24.88
CA TYR A 229 3.61 1.22 25.88
C TYR A 229 2.85 0.73 27.11
N THR A 230 2.04 1.59 27.73
CA THR A 230 1.33 1.20 28.95
C THR A 230 0.24 0.17 28.65
N LYS A 231 -0.62 0.42 27.64
CA LYS A 231 -1.79 -0.44 27.38
C LYS A 231 -1.45 -1.70 26.59
N CYS A 232 -0.70 -1.56 25.49
CA CYS A 232 -0.37 -2.71 24.65
C CYS A 232 0.81 -3.50 25.22
N PHE A 233 1.96 -2.87 25.43
CA PHE A 233 3.16 -3.59 25.84
C PHE A 233 3.09 -4.08 27.30
N GLU A 234 2.93 -3.20 28.29
CA GLU A 234 2.95 -3.61 29.71
C GLU A 234 1.70 -4.38 30.12
N GLN A 235 0.51 -3.80 29.94
CA GLN A 235 -0.75 -4.36 30.46
C GLN A 235 -1.29 -5.51 29.64
N SER A 236 -1.18 -5.44 28.32
CA SER A 236 -1.62 -6.53 27.46
C SER A 236 -0.48 -7.55 27.32
N MET A 237 0.60 -7.25 26.60
CA MET A 237 1.63 -8.25 26.24
C MET A 237 2.31 -8.88 27.47
N LEU A 238 2.87 -8.08 28.39
CA LEU A 238 3.73 -8.58 29.47
C LEU A 238 2.98 -9.07 30.72
N ASN A 239 1.73 -8.65 30.92
CA ASN A 239 0.98 -9.05 32.11
C ASN A 239 0.83 -10.58 32.17
N HIS A 240 1.26 -11.17 33.29
CA HIS A 240 1.29 -12.63 33.49
C HIS A 240 2.05 -13.43 32.42
N ALA A 241 2.94 -12.79 31.64
CA ALA A 241 3.69 -13.46 30.60
C ALA A 241 4.73 -14.44 31.17
N THR A 242 4.89 -15.56 30.48
CA THR A 242 5.82 -16.62 30.83
C THR A 242 6.80 -16.88 29.68
N GLU A 243 6.37 -17.58 28.64
CA GLU A 243 7.17 -17.94 27.47
C GLU A 243 6.91 -16.94 26.33
N MET A 244 7.96 -16.59 25.57
CA MET A 244 7.85 -15.62 24.47
C MET A 244 8.67 -16.04 23.25
N LEU A 245 8.11 -15.88 22.05
CA LEU A 245 8.87 -15.87 20.81
C LEU A 245 8.64 -14.52 20.13
N VAL A 246 9.71 -13.77 19.94
CA VAL A 246 9.70 -12.42 19.37
C VAL A 246 10.38 -12.45 18.02
N ILE A 247 9.71 -11.97 16.98
CA ILE A 247 10.26 -11.76 15.65
C ILE A 247 10.21 -10.26 15.39
N SER A 248 11.36 -9.61 15.22
CA SER A 248 11.40 -8.19 14.88
C SER A 248 12.72 -7.82 14.21
N PRO A 249 12.71 -7.09 13.09
CA PRO A 249 13.94 -6.74 12.38
C PRO A 249 14.82 -5.75 13.15
N PHE A 250 14.19 -4.84 13.89
CA PHE A 250 14.85 -3.82 14.68
C PHE A 250 14.45 -4.01 16.13
N VAL A 251 15.46 -4.11 16.98
CA VAL A 251 15.28 -4.33 18.41
C VAL A 251 16.04 -3.28 19.20
N ASP A 252 15.53 -2.93 20.38
CA ASP A 252 16.36 -2.23 21.36
C ASP A 252 16.36 -2.92 22.71
N LYS A 253 17.46 -2.67 23.43
CA LYS A 253 17.74 -3.29 24.71
C LYS A 253 16.70 -2.97 25.78
N ASN A 254 16.05 -1.81 25.74
CA ASN A 254 15.10 -1.42 26.78
C ASN A 254 13.84 -2.29 26.71
N ILE A 255 13.30 -2.51 25.51
CA ILE A 255 12.16 -3.41 25.31
C ILE A 255 12.54 -4.85 25.62
N LEU A 256 13.67 -5.33 25.08
CA LEU A 256 14.10 -6.72 25.26
C LEU A 256 14.37 -7.06 26.74
N ASN A 257 15.03 -6.16 27.48
CA ASN A 257 15.27 -6.34 28.92
C ASN A 257 13.97 -6.50 29.70
N GLN A 258 12.95 -5.68 29.37
CA GLN A 258 11.65 -5.79 30.03
C GLN A 258 11.01 -7.13 29.71
N MET A 259 10.94 -7.52 28.43
CA MET A 259 10.41 -8.83 28.03
C MET A 259 11.09 -9.99 28.77
N VAL A 260 12.42 -9.99 28.86
CA VAL A 260 13.19 -11.07 29.51
C VAL A 260 13.01 -11.09 31.03
N SER A 261 12.86 -9.92 31.66
CA SER A 261 12.71 -9.78 33.11
C SER A 261 11.42 -10.39 33.66
N TYR A 262 10.37 -10.51 32.85
CA TYR A 262 9.14 -11.20 33.22
C TYR A 262 9.35 -12.72 33.16
N ASN A 263 9.18 -13.39 34.31
CA ASN A 263 9.47 -14.82 34.50
C ASN A 263 10.84 -15.24 33.93
N PRO A 264 11.96 -14.83 34.54
CA PRO A 264 13.30 -15.04 33.98
C PRO A 264 13.66 -16.50 33.69
N SER A 265 13.05 -17.45 34.42
CA SER A 265 13.25 -18.88 34.23
C SER A 265 12.55 -19.46 32.99
N ALA A 266 11.53 -18.76 32.46
CA ALA A 266 10.80 -19.23 31.29
C ALA A 266 11.56 -18.97 29.99
N LYS A 267 11.38 -19.86 29.01
CA LYS A 267 12.06 -19.82 27.71
C LYS A 267 11.62 -18.60 26.91
N LYS A 268 12.58 -17.93 26.29
CA LYS A 268 12.35 -16.79 25.40
C LYS A 268 13.24 -16.89 24.18
N THR A 269 12.66 -16.82 22.99
CA THR A 269 13.38 -16.88 21.71
C THR A 269 13.25 -15.54 21.00
N LEU A 270 14.34 -15.08 20.37
CA LEU A 270 14.36 -13.90 19.51
C LEU A 270 14.75 -14.31 18.08
N ILE A 271 14.01 -13.82 17.09
CA ILE A 271 14.37 -13.84 15.67
C ILE A 271 14.51 -12.38 15.22
N THR A 272 15.69 -12.00 14.70
CA THR A 272 16.01 -10.62 14.30
C THR A 272 16.98 -10.62 13.11
N ARG A 273 17.26 -9.45 12.53
CA ARG A 273 18.31 -9.28 11.51
C ARG A 273 19.71 -9.50 12.11
N HIS A 274 20.65 -10.01 11.31
CA HIS A 274 22.07 -10.12 11.70
C HIS A 274 22.63 -8.79 12.23
N ALA A 275 22.40 -7.69 11.50
CA ALA A 275 22.85 -6.35 11.88
C ALA A 275 22.29 -5.82 13.23
N SER A 276 21.21 -6.42 13.74
CA SER A 276 20.58 -6.05 15.01
C SER A 276 21.08 -6.89 16.20
N VAL A 277 21.88 -7.94 15.96
CA VAL A 277 22.37 -8.83 17.03
C VAL A 277 23.63 -8.25 17.65
N THR A 278 23.67 -8.23 18.98
CA THR A 278 24.87 -7.90 19.77
C THR A 278 25.18 -9.03 20.75
N GLN A 279 26.41 -9.12 21.23
CA GLN A 279 26.77 -10.12 22.25
C GLN A 279 25.91 -10.01 23.52
N GLU A 280 25.50 -8.79 23.87
CA GLU A 280 24.59 -8.57 24.99
C GLU A 280 23.19 -9.15 24.73
N ILE A 281 22.65 -9.00 23.51
CA ILE A 281 21.37 -9.60 23.13
C ILE A 281 21.44 -11.12 23.16
N ILE A 282 22.54 -11.74 22.70
CA ILE A 282 22.75 -13.19 22.80
C ILE A 282 22.69 -13.63 24.27
N ASN A 283 23.37 -12.91 25.16
CA ASN A 283 23.37 -13.22 26.59
C ASN A 283 21.99 -13.05 27.23
N LEU A 284 21.17 -12.09 26.77
CA LEU A 284 19.81 -11.86 27.27
C LEU A 284 18.85 -13.02 26.96
N PHE A 285 19.04 -13.73 25.86
CA PHE A 285 18.15 -14.79 25.38
C PHE A 285 18.72 -16.20 25.57
N ASN A 286 19.62 -16.40 26.53
CA ASN A 286 20.35 -17.67 26.75
C ASN A 286 19.46 -18.95 26.85
N ASN A 287 18.23 -18.83 27.35
CA ASN A 287 17.33 -19.97 27.57
C ASN A 287 16.50 -20.40 26.34
N GLY A 288 16.39 -19.57 25.30
CA GLY A 288 15.62 -19.90 24.08
C GLY A 288 16.33 -19.60 22.77
N GLY A 289 17.41 -18.82 22.81
CA GLY A 289 18.31 -18.54 21.69
C GLY A 289 17.93 -17.28 20.90
N VAL A 290 18.93 -16.79 20.15
CA VAL A 290 18.78 -15.73 19.16
C VAL A 290 18.99 -16.33 17.78
N TYR A 291 18.13 -15.99 16.84
CA TYR A 291 18.12 -16.52 15.47
C TYR A 291 18.06 -15.37 14.48
N ALA A 292 18.56 -15.60 13.27
CA ALA A 292 18.49 -14.67 12.15
C ALA A 292 18.21 -15.42 10.83
N PRO A 293 17.67 -14.76 9.80
CA PRO A 293 17.50 -15.38 8.47
C PRO A 293 18.87 -15.72 7.88
N LYS A 294 19.00 -16.87 7.23
CA LYS A 294 20.21 -17.26 6.51
C LYS A 294 20.49 -16.29 5.36
N GLU A 295 21.74 -15.84 5.22
CA GLU A 295 22.15 -14.82 4.25
C GLU A 295 21.89 -15.19 2.79
N VAL A 296 21.94 -16.48 2.46
CA VAL A 296 21.64 -16.99 1.11
C VAL A 296 20.66 -18.14 1.23
N LEU A 297 19.50 -17.98 0.59
CA LEU A 297 18.55 -19.05 0.38
C LEU A 297 18.59 -19.47 -1.09
N ILE A 298 18.77 -20.77 -1.31
CA ILE A 298 18.73 -21.35 -2.64
C ILE A 298 17.25 -21.59 -2.96
N ASP A 299 16.67 -20.73 -3.80
CA ASP A 299 15.35 -20.98 -4.38
C ASP A 299 15.39 -22.27 -5.23
N LYS A 300 14.24 -22.92 -5.43
CA LYS A 300 14.06 -24.10 -6.30
C LYS A 300 14.49 -23.83 -7.76
N VAL A 301 14.81 -22.58 -8.10
CA VAL A 301 15.20 -22.09 -9.43
C VAL A 301 16.68 -21.64 -9.52
N GLU A 302 17.57 -22.06 -8.59
CA GLU A 302 19.02 -21.74 -8.62
C GLU A 302 19.34 -20.23 -8.73
N LYS A 303 18.60 -19.38 -8.02
CA LYS A 303 18.99 -17.98 -7.80
C LYS A 303 19.23 -17.74 -6.32
N ASP A 304 20.41 -17.21 -6.00
CA ASP A 304 20.73 -16.69 -4.67
C ASP A 304 19.86 -15.45 -4.43
N ILE A 305 18.82 -15.58 -3.61
CA ILE A 305 18.03 -14.43 -3.16
C ILE A 305 18.48 -14.11 -1.74
N ALA A 306 19.00 -12.90 -1.54
CA ALA A 306 19.20 -12.34 -0.22
C ALA A 306 17.82 -12.06 0.40
N VAL A 307 17.50 -12.74 1.49
CA VAL A 307 16.21 -12.62 2.19
C VAL A 307 16.46 -11.89 3.50
N ASP A 308 15.91 -10.69 3.61
CA ASP A 308 15.92 -9.90 4.84
C ASP A 308 14.63 -10.17 5.65
N LEU A 309 14.63 -9.76 6.92
CA LEU A 309 13.48 -9.89 7.82
C LEU A 309 12.70 -8.58 7.84
N HIS A 310 11.39 -8.64 7.66
CA HIS A 310 10.49 -7.50 7.91
C HIS A 310 9.29 -7.87 8.81
N GLU A 311 9.17 -9.14 9.18
CA GLU A 311 8.17 -9.68 10.10
C GLU A 311 8.26 -9.06 11.50
N LYS A 312 7.09 -8.77 12.10
CA LYS A 312 6.95 -8.21 13.45
C LYS A 312 5.87 -8.97 14.17
N VAL A 313 6.29 -10.00 14.90
CA VAL A 313 5.41 -10.97 15.55
C VAL A 313 5.84 -11.19 17.00
N TYR A 314 4.86 -11.30 17.89
CA TYR A 314 5.08 -11.61 19.29
C TYR A 314 4.11 -12.72 19.70
N PHE A 315 4.63 -13.94 19.81
CA PHE A 315 3.94 -15.02 20.46
C PHE A 315 4.20 -14.95 21.97
N ILE A 316 3.15 -14.90 22.77
CA ILE A 316 3.26 -14.77 24.23
C ILE A 316 2.34 -15.79 24.89
N ARG A 317 2.93 -16.61 25.76
CA ARG A 317 2.17 -17.43 26.70
C ARG A 317 1.95 -16.67 28.00
N ARG A 318 0.72 -16.69 28.51
CA ARG A 318 0.34 -16.13 29.81
C ARG A 318 -0.20 -17.19 30.74
N ASN A 319 0.08 -17.05 32.03
CA ASN A 319 -0.48 -17.90 33.08
C ASN A 319 -1.32 -17.05 34.04
N GLU A 320 -2.64 -17.22 33.99
CA GLU A 320 -3.57 -16.57 34.91
C GLU A 320 -4.15 -17.63 35.86
N GLY A 321 -3.62 -17.69 37.08
CA GLY A 321 -3.93 -18.76 38.02
C GLY A 321 -3.48 -20.13 37.48
N ASN A 322 -4.42 -21.06 37.33
CA ASN A 322 -4.17 -22.42 36.82
C ASN A 322 -4.40 -22.54 35.30
N LEU A 323 -4.72 -21.44 34.61
CA LEU A 323 -5.02 -21.45 33.19
C LEU A 323 -3.85 -20.84 32.42
N SER A 324 -3.52 -21.45 31.28
CA SER A 324 -2.51 -20.91 30.36
C SER A 324 -3.15 -20.53 29.03
N TYR A 325 -2.87 -19.32 28.57
CA TYR A 325 -3.36 -18.77 27.32
C TYR A 325 -2.20 -18.44 26.39
N ASN A 326 -2.39 -18.64 25.09
CA ASN A 326 -1.43 -18.22 24.08
C ASN A 326 -2.01 -17.05 23.29
N HIS A 327 -1.15 -16.09 23.00
CA HIS A 327 -1.49 -14.84 22.34
C HIS A 327 -0.51 -14.61 21.19
N LEU A 328 -1.02 -14.11 20.07
CA LEU A 328 -0.22 -13.68 18.93
C LEU A 328 -0.47 -12.19 18.69
N TYR A 329 0.60 -11.42 18.62
CA TYR A 329 0.56 -10.03 18.18
C TYR A 329 1.30 -9.91 16.87
N LEU A 330 0.72 -9.24 15.88
CA LEU A 330 1.37 -8.99 14.59
C LEU A 330 0.96 -7.65 14.02
N GLY A 331 1.83 -7.03 13.22
CA GLY A 331 1.54 -5.77 12.55
C GLY A 331 2.80 -4.96 12.30
N SER A 332 2.75 -3.65 12.58
CA SER A 332 3.81 -2.72 12.14
C SER A 332 4.89 -2.43 13.19
N THR A 333 4.74 -2.88 14.43
CA THR A 333 5.53 -2.43 15.58
C THR A 333 6.81 -3.23 15.79
N ASN A 334 7.96 -2.57 15.63
CA ASN A 334 9.26 -3.13 15.99
C ASN A 334 9.43 -3.22 17.52
N ALA A 335 10.28 -4.14 17.99
CA ALA A 335 10.58 -4.34 19.40
C ALA A 335 11.52 -3.25 19.95
N THR A 336 11.07 -1.99 19.84
CA THR A 336 11.81 -0.78 20.18
C THR A 336 10.93 0.21 20.93
N MET A 337 11.57 1.13 21.65
CA MET A 337 10.95 2.27 22.30
C MET A 337 10.26 3.19 21.31
N ASN A 338 10.83 3.36 20.12
CA ASN A 338 10.16 4.15 19.09
C ASN A 338 8.86 3.47 18.64
N GLY A 339 8.86 2.15 18.47
CA GLY A 339 7.67 1.37 18.13
C GLY A 339 6.58 1.49 19.19
N PHE A 340 6.85 1.16 20.45
CA PHE A 340 5.80 1.13 21.47
C PHE A 340 5.42 2.49 22.07
N ARG A 341 6.34 3.47 22.16
CA ARG A 341 6.09 4.76 22.85
C ARG A 341 5.90 5.96 21.94
N ARG A 342 6.48 5.95 20.74
CA ARG A 342 6.65 7.18 19.95
C ARG A 342 5.84 7.19 18.68
N ASN A 343 6.09 6.22 17.80
CA ASN A 343 5.51 6.16 16.47
C ASN A 343 4.00 5.92 16.52
N VAL A 344 3.33 6.30 15.43
CA VAL A 344 2.00 5.77 15.15
C VAL A 344 2.19 4.38 14.55
N GLU A 345 1.58 3.38 15.15
CA GLU A 345 1.72 1.96 14.80
C GLU A 345 0.37 1.26 14.90
N PHE A 346 0.26 0.06 14.35
CA PHE A 346 -0.91 -0.79 14.52
C PHE A 346 -0.50 -2.24 14.80
N LEU A 347 -1.05 -2.82 15.86
CA LEU A 347 -0.95 -4.25 16.15
C LEU A 347 -2.35 -4.89 16.19
N LEU A 348 -2.45 -6.06 15.57
CA LEU A 348 -3.54 -7.00 15.76
C LEU A 348 -3.12 -7.99 16.86
N HIS A 349 -4.00 -8.19 17.83
CA HIS A 349 -3.88 -9.22 18.85
C HIS A 349 -4.89 -10.34 18.54
N LEU A 350 -4.41 -11.57 18.46
CA LEU A 350 -5.21 -12.77 18.32
C LEU A 350 -4.99 -13.69 19.52
N LYS A 351 -6.08 -14.15 20.13
CA LYS A 351 -6.04 -15.11 21.22
C LYS A 351 -6.30 -16.51 20.66
N PHE A 352 -5.38 -17.45 20.93
CA PHE A 352 -5.58 -18.84 20.53
C PHE A 352 -6.72 -19.48 21.34
N ALA A 353 -7.53 -20.32 20.69
CA ALA A 353 -8.44 -21.20 21.41
C ALA A 353 -7.64 -22.20 22.27
N PRO A 354 -8.19 -22.69 23.40
CA PRO A 354 -7.52 -23.64 24.27
C PRO A 354 -6.93 -24.82 23.50
N TYR A 355 -5.70 -25.20 23.86
CA TYR A 355 -4.97 -26.36 23.31
C TYR A 355 -4.64 -26.31 21.80
N LYS A 356 -4.88 -25.21 21.09
CA LYS A 356 -4.55 -25.09 19.65
C LYS A 356 -3.05 -24.92 19.38
N SER A 357 -2.33 -24.30 20.30
CA SER A 357 -0.89 -24.05 20.17
C SER A 357 -0.17 -24.14 21.53
N SER A 358 1.16 -24.15 21.49
CA SER A 358 2.07 -24.01 22.62
C SER A 358 3.33 -23.29 22.14
N TYR A 359 4.14 -22.78 23.08
CA TYR A 359 5.42 -22.18 22.75
C TYR A 359 6.32 -23.15 21.95
N GLU A 360 6.49 -24.39 22.40
CA GLU A 360 7.28 -25.39 21.70
C GLU A 360 6.74 -25.69 20.30
N LYS A 361 5.42 -25.84 20.14
CA LYS A 361 4.80 -26.12 18.85
C LYS A 361 5.08 -24.98 17.87
N TYR A 362 4.74 -23.75 18.26
CA TYR A 362 4.94 -22.56 17.44
C TYR A 362 6.42 -22.34 17.09
N ARG A 363 7.31 -22.50 18.08
CA ARG A 363 8.76 -22.39 17.86
C ARG A 363 9.29 -23.44 16.90
N SER A 364 8.84 -24.70 17.02
CA SER A 364 9.30 -25.80 16.15
C SER A 364 8.81 -25.69 14.70
N GLU A 365 7.71 -24.97 14.47
CA GLU A 365 7.22 -24.68 13.12
C GLU A 365 8.13 -23.66 12.40
N LEU A 366 8.73 -22.72 13.15
CA LEU A 366 9.62 -21.69 12.60
C LEU A 366 11.09 -22.13 12.57
N ILE A 367 11.56 -22.73 13.66
CA ILE A 367 12.97 -23.09 13.89
C ILE A 367 13.04 -24.61 14.03
N ASN A 368 13.60 -25.28 13.03
CA ASN A 368 13.75 -26.72 12.97
C ASN A 368 15.05 -27.14 12.25
N ASP A 369 15.35 -28.44 12.31
CA ASP A 369 16.57 -29.02 11.70
C ASP A 369 16.42 -29.31 10.19
N SER A 370 15.31 -28.89 9.56
CA SER A 370 15.12 -29.06 8.12
C SER A 370 16.15 -28.22 7.36
N LYS A 371 16.61 -28.74 6.22
CA LYS A 371 17.42 -27.96 5.27
C LYS A 371 16.68 -26.73 4.74
N GLU A 372 15.34 -26.80 4.72
CA GLU A 372 14.45 -25.72 4.30
C GLU A 372 14.20 -24.66 5.40
N CYS A 373 14.71 -24.86 6.63
CA CYS A 373 14.60 -23.86 7.69
C CYS A 373 15.34 -22.58 7.27
N MET A 374 14.62 -21.46 7.28
CA MET A 374 15.11 -20.16 6.84
C MET A 374 15.99 -19.46 7.89
N PHE A 375 15.94 -19.93 9.13
CA PHE A 375 16.61 -19.29 10.26
C PHE A 375 17.77 -20.13 10.79
N GLU A 376 18.81 -19.45 11.26
CA GLU A 376 19.94 -20.07 11.93
C GLU A 376 20.21 -19.42 13.28
N GLN A 377 20.80 -20.18 14.20
CA GLN A 377 21.10 -19.68 15.54
C GLN A 377 22.37 -18.84 15.53
N VAL A 378 22.29 -17.61 16.04
CA VAL A 378 23.43 -16.71 16.16
C VAL A 378 24.10 -16.93 17.51
N LEU A 379 25.32 -17.48 17.50
CA LEU A 379 26.11 -17.79 18.70
C LEU A 379 27.20 -16.74 19.01
N SER A 380 27.64 -16.02 17.99
CA SER A 380 28.65 -14.97 18.07
C SER A 380 28.39 -13.93 16.98
N VAL A 381 28.83 -12.70 17.22
CA VAL A 381 28.72 -11.60 16.26
C VAL A 381 30.08 -11.37 15.62
N LEU A 382 30.14 -11.29 14.29
CA LEU A 382 31.32 -10.79 13.58
C LEU A 382 31.26 -9.26 13.61
N GLU A 383 32.37 -8.59 13.93
CA GLU A 383 32.46 -7.14 13.83
C GLU A 383 32.43 -6.76 12.34
N GLU A 384 31.24 -6.45 11.83
CA GLU A 384 31.10 -5.74 10.56
C GLU A 384 30.96 -4.24 10.85
N ASP A 385 31.66 -3.44 10.04
CA ASP A 385 31.44 -2.00 9.96
C ASP A 385 30.00 -1.78 9.46
N SER A 386 29.06 -1.57 10.38
CA SER A 386 27.72 -1.13 10.02
C SER A 386 27.87 0.19 9.24
N GLU A 387 27.51 0.21 7.96
CA GLU A 387 27.34 1.45 7.22
C GLU A 387 26.41 2.34 8.05
N LYS A 388 26.95 3.44 8.58
CA LYS A 388 26.15 4.39 9.32
C LYS A 388 25.18 5.00 8.34
N GLU A 389 23.89 4.67 8.47
CA GLU A 389 22.82 5.46 7.87
C GLU A 389 23.11 6.94 8.14
N ASP A 390 23.01 7.78 7.12
CA ASP A 390 23.24 9.21 7.25
C ASP A 390 22.08 9.88 7.99
N VAL A 391 22.02 9.65 9.30
CA VAL A 391 21.01 10.15 10.23
C VAL A 391 20.91 11.68 10.15
N THR A 392 22.01 12.35 9.82
CA THR A 392 22.06 13.81 9.66
C THR A 392 21.26 14.24 8.44
N ASN A 393 21.50 13.62 7.29
CA ASN A 393 20.75 13.91 6.05
C ASN A 393 19.26 13.57 6.20
N GLU A 394 18.90 12.45 6.82
CA GLU A 394 17.50 12.09 7.11
C GLU A 394 16.81 13.15 8.00
N LEU A 395 17.50 13.65 9.02
CA LEU A 395 16.99 14.69 9.91
C LEU A 395 16.78 16.03 9.19
N MET A 396 17.74 16.44 8.36
CA MET A 396 17.64 17.68 7.58
C MET A 396 16.56 17.58 6.50
N LEU A 397 16.42 16.43 5.84
CA LEU A 397 15.35 16.19 4.87
C LEU A 397 13.97 16.33 5.51
N ARG A 398 13.76 15.71 6.68
CA ARG A 398 12.49 15.81 7.41
C ARG A 398 12.19 17.23 7.87
N ARG A 399 13.21 18.01 8.26
CA ARG A 399 13.06 19.44 8.54
C ARG A 399 12.59 20.20 7.29
N ALA A 400 13.22 19.96 6.14
CA ALA A 400 12.81 20.56 4.87
C ALA A 400 11.35 20.24 4.53
N ILE A 401 10.95 18.98 4.63
CA ILE A 401 9.56 18.54 4.39
C ILE A 401 8.60 19.27 5.33
N SER A 402 8.95 19.42 6.61
CA SER A 402 8.11 20.14 7.58
C SER A 402 8.07 21.67 7.39
N ALA A 403 9.00 22.23 6.62
CA ALA A 403 9.06 23.64 6.29
C ALA A 403 8.18 23.97 5.07
N ILE A 404 8.01 23.03 4.13
CA ILE A 404 7.13 23.21 2.96
C ILE A 404 5.68 23.33 3.44
N GLN A 405 4.99 24.41 3.04
CA GLN A 405 3.59 24.64 3.40
C GLN A 405 2.66 24.16 2.30
N GLN A 406 2.85 24.69 1.10
CA GLN A 406 2.02 24.40 -0.07
C GLN A 406 2.73 24.84 -1.35
N ALA A 407 2.17 24.45 -2.48
CA ALA A 407 2.52 24.96 -3.78
C ALA A 407 1.31 25.66 -4.42
N ARG A 408 1.56 26.59 -5.35
CA ARG A 408 0.51 27.27 -6.12
C ARG A 408 0.87 27.29 -7.60
N VAL A 409 -0.10 26.97 -8.44
CA VAL A 409 0.00 27.09 -9.89
C VAL A 409 -0.70 28.35 -10.36
N THR A 410 -0.02 29.09 -11.24
CA THR A 410 -0.58 30.22 -11.99
C THR A 410 -0.37 30.02 -13.48
N SER A 411 -1.37 30.35 -14.29
CA SER A 411 -1.28 30.30 -15.75
C SER A 411 -0.72 31.62 -16.30
N ASN A 412 0.25 31.52 -17.21
CA ASN A 412 0.91 32.61 -17.90
C ASN A 412 0.95 32.31 -19.41
N ASP A 413 0.07 32.94 -20.20
CA ASP A 413 0.08 32.93 -21.68
C ASP A 413 0.38 31.56 -22.32
N GLY A 414 -0.33 30.51 -21.89
CA GLY A 414 -0.20 29.15 -22.44
C GLY A 414 0.84 28.25 -21.75
N SER A 415 1.54 28.78 -20.74
CA SER A 415 2.44 28.03 -19.85
C SER A 415 2.00 28.16 -18.39
N TYR A 416 2.56 27.34 -17.50
CA TYR A 416 2.26 27.40 -16.08
C TYR A 416 3.50 27.73 -15.26
N THR A 417 3.31 28.41 -14.14
CA THR A 417 4.33 28.62 -13.12
C THR A 417 3.89 28.00 -11.80
N VAL A 418 4.73 27.14 -11.23
CA VAL A 418 4.55 26.56 -9.91
C VAL A 418 5.38 27.36 -8.93
N THR A 419 4.78 27.85 -7.84
CA THR A 419 5.49 28.54 -6.75
C THR A 419 5.38 27.73 -5.46
N ILE A 420 6.51 27.44 -4.82
CA ILE A 420 6.59 26.72 -3.55
C ILE A 420 6.67 27.72 -2.40
N GLN A 421 5.84 27.53 -1.37
CA GLN A 421 5.83 28.34 -0.16
C GLN A 421 6.41 27.55 1.00
N CYS A 422 7.36 28.15 1.71
CA CYS A 422 8.09 27.51 2.81
C CYS A 422 8.11 28.41 4.04
N GLN A 423 8.09 27.80 5.22
CA GLN A 423 8.36 28.50 6.48
C GLN A 423 9.85 28.74 6.62
N THR A 424 10.30 29.97 6.34
CA THR A 424 11.72 30.34 6.31
C THR A 424 12.45 30.01 7.62
N ASN A 425 11.77 30.12 8.76
CA ASN A 425 12.33 29.82 10.09
C ASN A 425 12.50 28.31 10.40
N ARG A 426 12.00 27.42 9.53
CA ARG A 426 12.13 25.95 9.66
C ARG A 426 13.04 25.34 8.60
N MET A 427 13.57 26.15 7.70
CA MET A 427 14.47 25.68 6.65
C MET A 427 15.73 25.06 7.27
N PRO A 428 16.24 23.94 6.72
CA PRO A 428 17.49 23.34 7.17
C PRO A 428 18.68 24.25 6.88
N SER A 429 19.78 24.02 7.59
CA SER A 429 21.05 24.75 7.39
C SER A 429 21.78 24.33 6.11
N GLU A 430 21.53 23.11 5.63
CA GLU A 430 22.12 22.56 4.42
C GLU A 430 21.21 22.76 3.20
N PRO A 431 21.78 22.93 2.00
CA PRO A 431 21.00 23.07 0.79
C PRO A 431 20.23 21.79 0.49
N VAL A 432 18.90 21.91 0.44
CA VAL A 432 18.01 20.86 -0.02
C VAL A 432 17.52 21.24 -1.41
N PHE A 433 17.48 20.28 -2.32
CA PHE A 433 17.07 20.49 -3.70
C PHE A 433 15.67 19.94 -3.94
N LEU A 434 14.92 20.57 -4.85
CA LEU A 434 13.55 20.19 -5.18
C LEU A 434 13.31 20.31 -6.69
N TYR A 435 12.55 19.38 -7.26
CA TYR A 435 11.96 19.50 -8.60
C TYR A 435 10.64 18.71 -8.72
N PRO A 436 9.69 19.12 -9.59
CA PRO A 436 8.50 18.34 -9.90
C PRO A 436 8.86 16.98 -10.53
N LEU A 437 8.10 15.93 -10.23
CA LEU A 437 8.34 14.60 -10.80
C LEU A 437 8.35 14.65 -12.34
N GLY A 438 9.37 14.06 -12.95
CA GLY A 438 9.57 14.08 -14.41
C GLY A 438 10.17 15.37 -14.97
N CYS A 439 10.60 16.31 -14.11
CA CYS A 439 11.25 17.57 -14.50
C CYS A 439 12.62 17.75 -13.82
N ASP A 440 13.47 16.73 -13.84
CA ASP A 440 14.81 16.72 -13.21
C ASP A 440 15.73 17.84 -13.68
N SER A 441 15.62 18.24 -14.96
CA SER A 441 16.34 19.40 -15.51
C SER A 441 15.98 20.74 -14.87
N LYS A 442 14.90 20.82 -14.09
CA LYS A 442 14.45 22.02 -13.37
C LYS A 442 14.84 21.99 -11.88
N GLU A 443 15.73 21.10 -11.45
CA GLU A 443 16.22 21.04 -10.06
C GLU A 443 16.75 22.38 -9.58
N GLN A 444 16.24 22.83 -8.43
CA GLN A 444 16.62 24.08 -7.80
C GLN A 444 16.74 23.91 -6.29
N VAL A 445 17.49 24.81 -5.65
CA VAL A 445 17.60 24.86 -4.18
C VAL A 445 16.26 25.28 -3.60
N LEU A 446 15.77 24.54 -2.62
CA LEU A 446 14.56 24.81 -1.89
C LEU A 446 14.70 26.13 -1.13
N ALA A 447 13.81 27.07 -1.44
CA ALA A 447 13.69 28.36 -0.78
C ALA A 447 12.23 28.77 -0.75
N ASP A 448 11.87 29.67 0.16
CA ASP A 448 10.54 30.29 0.14
C ASP A 448 10.38 31.13 -1.14
N GLY A 449 9.26 30.94 -1.84
CA GLY A 449 8.99 31.58 -3.13
C GLY A 449 9.73 30.94 -4.32
N LEU A 450 10.30 29.74 -4.18
CA LEU A 450 10.90 29.00 -5.29
C LEU A 450 9.90 28.84 -6.44
N THR A 451 10.29 29.18 -7.67
CA THR A 451 9.42 29.07 -8.85
C THR A 451 9.95 28.11 -9.91
N PHE A 452 9.08 27.25 -10.44
CA PHE A 452 9.29 26.50 -11.67
C PHE A 452 8.46 27.13 -12.78
N LYS A 453 9.12 27.82 -13.72
CA LYS A 453 8.50 28.49 -14.87
C LYS A 453 8.41 27.58 -16.08
N ASP A 454 7.59 27.99 -17.05
CA ASP A 454 7.41 27.32 -18.34
C ASP A 454 7.03 25.84 -18.20
N MET A 455 6.14 25.55 -17.26
CA MET A 455 5.63 24.21 -17.03
C MET A 455 4.53 23.92 -18.06
N ALA A 456 4.64 22.78 -18.75
CA ALA A 456 3.57 22.26 -19.58
C ALA A 456 2.43 21.73 -18.72
N LEU A 457 1.20 21.78 -19.25
CA LEU A 457 -0.02 21.34 -18.55
C LEU A 457 0.12 19.90 -18.03
N ASP A 458 0.53 18.97 -18.89
CA ASP A 458 0.72 17.54 -18.60
C ASP A 458 1.86 17.23 -17.61
N SER A 459 2.65 18.24 -17.24
CA SER A 459 3.81 18.14 -16.35
C SER A 459 3.52 18.75 -14.97
N LEU A 460 2.31 19.29 -14.77
CA LEU A 460 1.83 19.71 -13.46
C LEU A 460 1.52 18.48 -12.60
N THR A 461 2.04 18.48 -11.37
CA THR A 461 1.87 17.40 -10.40
C THR A 461 2.02 17.91 -8.97
N GLU A 462 1.43 17.18 -8.03
CA GLU A 462 1.67 17.32 -6.60
C GLU A 462 2.89 16.50 -6.12
N PHE A 463 3.52 15.69 -6.97
CA PHE A 463 4.70 14.90 -6.63
C PHE A 463 6.01 15.63 -6.98
N TYR A 464 6.91 15.72 -6.00
CA TYR A 464 8.20 16.39 -6.13
C TYR A 464 9.30 15.50 -5.61
N THR A 465 10.43 15.47 -6.31
CA THR A 465 11.64 14.85 -5.78
C THR A 465 12.37 15.87 -4.92
N ILE A 466 12.66 15.48 -3.68
CA ILE A 466 13.45 16.24 -2.72
C ILE A 466 14.77 15.51 -2.47
N ARG A 467 15.88 16.26 -2.45
CA ARG A 467 17.23 15.69 -2.35
C ARG A 467 18.12 16.45 -1.37
N ILE A 468 18.87 15.73 -0.56
CA ILE A 468 19.97 16.24 0.26
C ILE A 468 21.14 15.27 0.20
N GLY A 469 22.34 15.74 -0.14
CA GLY A 469 23.45 14.83 -0.49
C GLY A 469 23.02 13.81 -1.56
N ASP A 470 23.23 12.53 -1.25
CA ASP A 470 22.81 11.38 -2.07
C ASP A 470 21.40 10.87 -1.75
N LEU A 471 20.82 11.33 -0.64
CA LEU A 471 19.48 10.94 -0.20
C LEU A 471 18.42 11.60 -1.09
N ARG A 472 17.68 10.79 -1.84
CA ARG A 472 16.54 11.22 -2.67
C ARG A 472 15.25 10.59 -2.18
N ARG A 473 14.18 11.38 -2.12
CA ARG A 473 12.83 10.94 -1.78
C ARG A 473 11.82 11.63 -2.66
N LEU A 474 10.74 10.93 -2.95
CA LEU A 474 9.55 11.55 -3.51
C LEU A 474 8.69 12.06 -2.34
N ILE A 475 8.13 13.24 -2.50
CA ILE A 475 7.17 13.83 -1.55
C ILE A 475 5.95 14.35 -2.29
N LYS A 476 4.83 14.38 -1.59
CA LYS A 476 3.64 15.08 -2.06
C LYS A 476 3.56 16.47 -1.43
N ILE A 477 3.43 17.50 -2.25
CA ILE A 477 3.18 18.88 -1.82
C ILE A 477 1.77 19.25 -2.28
N GLN A 478 0.90 19.62 -1.33
CA GLN A 478 -0.44 20.10 -1.64
C GLN A 478 -0.34 21.31 -2.56
N THR A 479 -0.96 21.23 -3.74
CA THR A 479 -0.82 22.26 -4.78
C THR A 479 -2.17 22.88 -5.12
N GLU A 480 -2.32 24.18 -4.88
CA GLU A 480 -3.50 24.94 -5.28
C GLU A 480 -3.41 25.37 -6.75
N GLY A 481 -4.54 25.37 -7.47
CA GLY A 481 -4.64 25.96 -8.81
C GLY A 481 -4.21 25.06 -9.98
N ILE A 482 -3.96 23.77 -9.75
CA ILE A 482 -3.83 22.81 -10.86
C ILE A 482 -5.20 22.67 -11.55
N PRO A 483 -5.31 22.89 -12.87
CA PRO A 483 -6.52 22.58 -13.64
C PRO A 483 -6.61 21.06 -13.85
N THR A 484 -7.02 20.31 -12.83
CA THR A 484 -6.90 18.85 -12.77
C THR A 484 -7.60 18.14 -13.94
N ASP A 485 -8.81 18.56 -14.30
CA ASP A 485 -9.56 17.92 -15.39
C ASP A 485 -8.86 18.11 -16.74
N GLU A 486 -8.39 19.32 -17.04
CA GLU A 486 -7.63 19.61 -18.26
C GLU A 486 -6.26 18.93 -18.25
N ARG A 487 -5.60 18.89 -17.09
CA ARG A 487 -4.30 18.23 -16.88
C ARG A 487 -4.40 16.74 -17.13
N ASP A 488 -5.39 16.07 -16.55
CA ASP A 488 -5.60 14.64 -16.70
C ASP A 488 -5.93 14.29 -18.16
N LYS A 489 -6.72 15.13 -18.85
CA LYS A 489 -6.94 15.02 -20.30
C LYS A 489 -5.65 15.20 -21.10
N ALA A 490 -4.81 16.15 -20.73
CA ALA A 490 -3.52 16.36 -21.40
C ALA A 490 -2.60 15.14 -21.24
N ILE A 491 -2.49 14.59 -20.02
CA ILE A 491 -1.76 13.34 -19.77
C ILE A 491 -2.33 12.20 -20.62
N PHE A 492 -3.66 12.03 -20.62
CA PHE A 492 -4.31 11.00 -21.44
C PHE A 492 -3.96 11.13 -22.93
N ARG A 493 -4.02 12.34 -23.47
CA ARG A 493 -3.68 12.65 -24.87
C ARG A 493 -2.21 12.45 -25.20
N CYS A 494 -1.30 12.56 -24.24
CA CYS A 494 0.12 12.22 -24.46
C CYS A 494 0.31 10.74 -24.77
N PHE A 495 -0.49 9.87 -24.16
CA PHE A 495 -0.44 8.42 -24.40
C PHE A 495 -1.29 8.02 -25.60
N ILE A 496 -2.53 8.54 -25.70
CA ILE A 496 -3.50 8.24 -26.76
C ILE A 496 -3.48 9.36 -27.81
N ASN A 497 -2.42 9.37 -28.63
CA ASN A 497 -2.13 10.44 -29.58
C ASN A 497 -2.31 10.04 -31.07
N THR A 498 -2.81 8.84 -31.36
CA THR A 498 -3.10 8.40 -32.73
C THR A 498 -4.43 7.64 -32.78
N LYS A 499 -5.06 7.60 -33.97
CA LYS A 499 -6.27 6.81 -34.24
C LYS A 499 -6.11 5.34 -33.85
N GLY A 500 -4.97 4.73 -34.19
CA GLY A 500 -4.66 3.35 -33.80
C GLY A 500 -4.58 3.13 -32.29
N LYS A 501 -3.92 4.03 -31.55
CA LYS A 501 -3.85 3.94 -30.08
C LYS A 501 -5.21 4.14 -29.42
N PHE A 502 -6.05 5.00 -29.98
CA PHE A 502 -7.42 5.18 -29.52
C PHE A 502 -8.25 3.90 -29.67
N ILE A 503 -8.20 3.26 -30.84
CA ILE A 503 -8.91 1.99 -31.01
C ILE A 503 -8.32 0.91 -30.12
N ASN A 504 -6.99 0.78 -30.05
CA ASN A 504 -6.36 -0.19 -29.16
C ASN A 504 -6.83 -0.02 -27.72
N TYR A 505 -6.93 1.22 -27.24
CA TYR A 505 -7.49 1.51 -25.92
C TYR A 505 -8.93 1.01 -25.77
N LEU A 506 -9.79 1.21 -26.78
CA LEU A 506 -11.18 0.76 -26.74
C LEU A 506 -11.30 -0.76 -26.80
N THR A 507 -10.57 -1.41 -27.71
CA THR A 507 -10.53 -2.88 -27.79
C THR A 507 -10.05 -3.47 -26.46
N PHE A 508 -9.03 -2.88 -25.86
CA PHE A 508 -8.56 -3.23 -24.53
C PHE A 508 -9.67 -3.09 -23.46
N MET A 509 -10.41 -1.98 -23.45
CA MET A 509 -11.48 -1.73 -22.49
C MET A 509 -12.67 -2.70 -22.65
N LEU A 510 -12.83 -3.27 -23.86
CA LEU A 510 -13.96 -4.15 -24.22
C LEU A 510 -13.62 -5.63 -24.19
N THR A 511 -12.34 -6.01 -24.02
CA THR A 511 -11.94 -7.42 -24.00
C THR A 511 -12.30 -8.07 -22.66
N ASP A 512 -12.71 -9.33 -22.74
CA ASP A 512 -12.82 -10.24 -21.58
C ASP A 512 -11.48 -11.00 -21.36
N GLU A 513 -10.57 -10.99 -22.34
CA GLU A 513 -9.31 -11.76 -22.36
C GLU A 513 -8.11 -10.82 -22.50
N VAL A 514 -7.75 -10.18 -21.38
CA VAL A 514 -6.74 -9.11 -21.34
C VAL A 514 -5.34 -9.61 -21.74
N GLU A 515 -4.94 -10.81 -21.32
CA GLU A 515 -3.62 -11.37 -21.63
C GLU A 515 -3.43 -11.65 -23.12
N GLN A 516 -4.43 -12.27 -23.75
CA GLN A 516 -4.40 -12.56 -25.18
C GLN A 516 -4.29 -11.26 -25.98
N TYR A 517 -5.09 -10.25 -25.63
CA TYR A 517 -5.02 -8.94 -26.26
C TYR A 517 -3.62 -8.30 -26.15
N ILE A 518 -2.98 -8.41 -24.99
CA ILE A 518 -1.64 -7.82 -24.77
C ILE A 518 -0.58 -8.55 -25.58
N LEU A 519 -0.62 -9.88 -25.65
CA LEU A 519 0.28 -10.68 -26.46
C LEU A 519 0.14 -10.34 -27.95
N GLU A 520 -1.10 -10.25 -28.44
CA GLU A 520 -1.42 -9.83 -29.80
C GLU A 520 -0.90 -8.41 -30.05
N SER A 521 -1.17 -7.47 -29.15
CA SER A 521 -0.74 -6.06 -29.25
C SER A 521 0.78 -5.90 -29.28
N GLN A 522 1.53 -6.67 -28.47
CA GLN A 522 2.99 -6.62 -28.44
C GLN A 522 3.64 -7.25 -29.69
N GLN A 523 3.05 -8.32 -30.22
CA GLN A 523 3.46 -8.86 -31.52
C GLN A 523 3.18 -7.84 -32.63
N LEU A 524 2.05 -7.15 -32.55
CA LEU A 524 1.63 -6.13 -33.51
C LEU A 524 2.49 -4.87 -33.48
N GLU A 525 2.91 -4.37 -32.32
CA GLU A 525 3.85 -3.24 -32.24
C GLU A 525 5.18 -3.55 -32.94
N LYS A 526 5.62 -4.82 -32.94
CA LYS A 526 6.79 -5.28 -33.70
C LYS A 526 6.54 -5.33 -35.21
N GLU A 527 5.30 -5.60 -35.64
CA GLU A 527 4.91 -5.67 -37.06
C GLU A 527 4.58 -4.30 -37.66
N LEU A 528 4.03 -3.36 -36.88
CA LEU A 528 3.73 -1.98 -37.26
C LEU A 528 4.97 -1.14 -37.56
N ALA A 529 6.16 -1.58 -37.12
CA ALA A 529 7.44 -1.03 -37.56
C ALA A 529 7.72 -1.24 -39.08
N ASN A 530 6.91 -2.05 -39.78
CA ASN A 530 7.04 -2.37 -41.21
C ASN A 530 5.91 -1.80 -42.13
N ASP A 531 5.39 -0.62 -41.79
CA ASP A 531 4.78 0.34 -42.74
C ASP A 531 3.58 -0.17 -43.60
N LYS A 532 2.55 -0.73 -42.94
CA LYS A 532 1.23 -1.07 -43.57
C LYS A 532 0.03 -0.54 -42.77
N ALA A 533 -0.12 0.78 -42.69
CA ALA A 533 -1.14 1.42 -41.84
C ALA A 533 -2.59 1.39 -42.38
N SER A 534 -2.82 1.47 -43.70
CA SER A 534 -4.16 1.77 -44.25
C SER A 534 -5.13 0.59 -44.41
N SER A 535 -4.63 -0.64 -44.63
CA SER A 535 -5.48 -1.85 -44.71
C SER A 535 -6.03 -2.28 -43.34
N TRP A 536 -5.45 -1.73 -42.27
CA TRP A 536 -5.66 -2.18 -40.89
C TRP A 536 -6.75 -1.38 -40.17
N GLU A 537 -6.91 -0.08 -40.47
CA GLU A 537 -7.98 0.75 -39.90
C GLU A 537 -9.38 0.18 -40.18
N GLN A 538 -9.59 -0.44 -41.35
CA GLN A 538 -10.86 -1.11 -41.69
C GLN A 538 -11.05 -2.46 -40.98
N GLN A 539 -9.97 -3.24 -40.79
CA GLN A 539 -10.02 -4.52 -40.07
C GLN A 539 -10.29 -4.31 -38.57
N ILE A 540 -9.59 -3.35 -37.97
CA ILE A 540 -9.74 -2.93 -36.57
C ILE A 540 -11.15 -2.39 -36.29
N SER A 541 -11.74 -1.63 -37.21
CA SER A 541 -13.10 -1.10 -37.04
C SER A 541 -14.17 -2.20 -37.04
N THR A 542 -13.93 -3.30 -37.76
CA THR A 542 -14.86 -4.43 -37.83
C THR A 542 -14.80 -5.28 -36.57
N SER A 543 -13.60 -5.59 -36.06
CA SER A 543 -13.46 -6.32 -34.79
C SER A 543 -13.99 -5.51 -33.61
N LEU A 544 -13.69 -4.21 -33.55
CA LEU A 544 -14.20 -3.33 -32.49
C LEU A 544 -15.74 -3.30 -32.48
N TYR A 545 -16.38 -3.24 -33.64
CA TYR A 545 -17.84 -3.28 -33.71
C TYR A 545 -18.40 -4.58 -33.13
N GLU A 546 -17.83 -5.74 -33.47
CA GLU A 546 -18.24 -7.03 -32.90
C GLU A 546 -18.06 -7.07 -31.38
N ASP A 547 -16.93 -6.57 -30.88
CA ASP A 547 -16.66 -6.50 -29.45
C ASP A 547 -17.67 -5.58 -28.74
N MET A 548 -18.01 -4.45 -29.36
CA MET A 548 -19.06 -3.55 -28.85
C MET A 548 -20.44 -4.21 -28.84
N VAL A 549 -20.80 -5.02 -29.84
CA VAL A 549 -22.06 -5.79 -29.85
C VAL A 549 -22.08 -6.81 -28.71
N LYS A 550 -21.00 -7.59 -28.54
CA LYS A 550 -20.89 -8.58 -27.46
C LYS A 550 -20.98 -7.91 -26.09
N MET A 551 -20.25 -6.82 -25.88
CA MET A 551 -20.25 -6.07 -24.62
C MET A 551 -21.57 -5.36 -24.35
N ALA A 552 -22.26 -4.84 -25.37
CA ALA A 552 -23.60 -4.26 -25.17
C ALA A 552 -24.62 -5.27 -24.63
N TYR A 553 -24.43 -6.57 -24.88
CA TYR A 553 -25.24 -7.64 -24.31
C TYR A 553 -24.74 -8.12 -22.94
N LYS A 554 -23.43 -8.34 -22.78
CA LYS A 554 -22.83 -8.88 -21.55
C LYS A 554 -22.71 -7.86 -20.42
N ASP A 555 -22.19 -6.67 -20.73
CA ASP A 555 -21.91 -5.59 -19.77
C ASP A 555 -22.20 -4.22 -20.42
N PRO A 556 -23.48 -3.78 -20.41
CA PRO A 556 -23.86 -2.50 -20.99
C PRO A 556 -23.17 -1.28 -20.34
N ASP A 557 -22.66 -1.41 -19.11
CA ASP A 557 -21.99 -0.32 -18.39
C ASP A 557 -20.57 -0.07 -18.94
N ARG A 558 -19.88 -1.09 -19.45
CA ARG A 558 -18.62 -0.92 -20.19
C ARG A 558 -18.81 -0.07 -21.45
N ILE A 559 -19.88 -0.31 -22.22
CA ILE A 559 -20.18 0.50 -23.40
C ILE A 559 -20.54 1.94 -23.00
N ALA A 560 -21.31 2.14 -21.93
CA ALA A 560 -21.60 3.47 -21.41
C ALA A 560 -20.32 4.22 -20.98
N SER A 561 -19.28 3.49 -20.55
CA SER A 561 -18.01 4.06 -20.11
C SER A 561 -17.15 4.62 -21.26
N ILE A 562 -17.34 4.15 -22.50
CA ILE A 562 -16.67 4.68 -23.72
C ILE A 562 -16.85 6.20 -23.83
N ARG A 563 -18.02 6.74 -23.47
CA ARG A 563 -18.31 8.18 -23.52
C ARG A 563 -17.25 9.01 -22.80
N ARG A 564 -16.81 8.56 -21.63
CA ARG A 564 -15.77 9.24 -20.84
C ARG A 564 -14.41 9.23 -21.52
N ILE A 565 -14.12 8.20 -22.30
CA ILE A 565 -12.87 8.07 -23.07
C ILE A 565 -12.88 9.03 -24.25
N VAL A 566 -13.99 9.07 -24.99
CA VAL A 566 -14.21 10.02 -26.09
C VAL A 566 -14.07 11.47 -25.62
N GLU A 567 -14.64 11.82 -24.47
CA GLU A 567 -14.55 13.18 -23.89
C GLU A 567 -13.14 13.59 -23.45
N LYS A 568 -12.25 12.62 -23.20
CA LYS A 568 -10.84 12.85 -22.85
C LYS A 568 -9.94 12.90 -24.08
N ALA A 569 -10.26 12.13 -25.12
CA ALA A 569 -9.50 12.07 -26.35
C ALA A 569 -9.46 13.43 -27.07
N ASP A 570 -8.49 13.57 -27.98
CA ASP A 570 -8.49 14.65 -28.95
C ASP A 570 -9.42 14.28 -30.13
N GLU A 571 -10.15 15.22 -30.69
CA GLU A 571 -11.06 14.94 -31.82
C GLU A 571 -10.30 14.37 -33.02
N THR A 572 -9.03 14.76 -33.20
CA THR A 572 -8.17 14.30 -34.30
C THR A 572 -7.77 12.82 -34.21
N VAL A 573 -7.83 12.23 -33.01
CA VAL A 573 -7.47 10.82 -32.79
C VAL A 573 -8.69 9.90 -32.80
N ILE A 574 -9.91 10.43 -32.88
CA ILE A 574 -11.12 9.63 -33.03
C ILE A 574 -11.28 9.27 -34.51
N PRO A 575 -11.43 7.98 -34.88
CA PRO A 575 -11.65 7.61 -36.27
C PRO A 575 -12.95 8.15 -36.85
N ASP A 576 -12.94 8.35 -38.16
CA ASP A 576 -14.08 8.89 -38.89
C ASP A 576 -15.27 7.92 -38.74
N HIS A 577 -16.48 8.44 -38.58
CA HIS A 577 -17.72 7.68 -38.34
C HIS A 577 -17.80 6.89 -37.01
N PHE A 578 -16.75 6.85 -36.18
CA PHE A 578 -16.80 6.15 -34.88
C PHE A 578 -17.95 6.66 -33.98
N MET A 579 -18.14 7.98 -33.94
CA MET A 579 -19.19 8.59 -33.11
C MET A 579 -20.61 8.26 -33.60
N GLU A 580 -20.81 8.11 -34.91
CA GLU A 580 -22.09 7.69 -35.49
C GLU A 580 -22.43 6.26 -35.05
N MET A 581 -21.44 5.37 -35.13
CA MET A 581 -21.52 4.00 -34.63
C MET A 581 -21.79 3.96 -33.12
N TYR A 582 -20.99 4.65 -32.31
CA TYR A 582 -21.12 4.63 -30.85
C TYR A 582 -22.48 5.19 -30.36
N ASN A 583 -22.97 6.26 -30.96
CA ASN A 583 -24.29 6.81 -30.61
C ASN A 583 -25.43 5.82 -30.89
N THR A 584 -25.27 4.92 -31.87
CA THR A 584 -26.23 3.84 -32.12
C THR A 584 -26.29 2.88 -30.93
N PHE A 585 -25.13 2.46 -30.41
CA PHE A 585 -25.05 1.61 -29.21
C PHE A 585 -25.61 2.29 -27.96
N GLU A 586 -25.28 3.57 -27.75
CA GLU A 586 -25.76 4.30 -26.57
C GLU A 586 -27.30 4.41 -26.56
N ASN A 587 -27.92 4.60 -27.72
CA ASN A 587 -29.37 4.63 -27.86
C ASN A 587 -30.00 3.26 -27.59
N VAL A 588 -29.40 2.18 -28.11
CA VAL A 588 -29.88 0.81 -27.88
C VAL A 588 -29.77 0.44 -26.39
N ILE A 589 -28.68 0.78 -25.71
CA ILE A 589 -28.51 0.47 -24.29
C ILE A 589 -29.53 1.22 -23.41
N LYS A 590 -29.85 2.48 -23.74
CA LYS A 590 -30.92 3.22 -23.06
C LYS A 590 -32.26 2.48 -23.18
N GLN A 591 -32.55 1.89 -24.35
CA GLN A 591 -33.77 1.10 -24.55
C GLN A 591 -33.72 -0.23 -23.79
N ILE A 592 -32.58 -0.91 -23.75
CA ILE A 592 -32.40 -2.17 -23.01
C ILE A 592 -32.54 -1.96 -21.50
N LYS A 593 -31.98 -0.89 -20.91
CA LYS A 593 -32.11 -0.58 -19.47
C LYS A 593 -33.53 -0.17 -19.04
N HIS A 594 -34.41 0.13 -19.98
CA HIS A 594 -35.82 0.46 -19.73
C HIS A 594 -36.77 -0.75 -19.86
N LEU A 595 -36.27 -1.90 -20.33
CA LEU A 595 -36.93 -3.20 -20.33
C LEU A 595 -36.57 -3.97 -19.05
#